data_AF-A0A426Q4T7-F1
#
_entry.id   AF-A0A426Q4T7-F1
#
_cell.length_a   1.000
_cell.length_b   1.000
_cell.length_c   1.000
_cell.angle_alpha   90.00
_cell.angle_beta   90.00
_cell.angle_gamma   90.00
#
_symmetry.space_group_name_H-M   'P 1'
#
loop_
_entity.id
_entity.type
_entity.pdbx_description
1 polymer ?
#
loop_
_entity_poly.entity_id
_entity_poly.type
_entity_poly.pdbx_seq_one_letter_code
_entity_poly.pdbx_strand_id
1 'polypeptide(L)'
;MSTTKKESRNLSARQRARLATEEHQRKLKQRQTTLARVFSALDARDDATVAAGQALAELKHLGGTNATIAEEIGLDTREVSALLRHANQTTNTDTDTDTGEEHIDDRDQDTNHTPHSPDTHDRHEQDVSTSRW
;
A
#
# COMPACT_ATOMS: atom_id res chain seq x y z
N MET A 1 -45.12 43.84 6.19
CA MET A 1 -43.72 44.16 6.55
C MET A 1 -42.95 42.92 7.04
N SER A 2 -42.77 41.88 6.19
CA SER A 2 -42.17 40.59 6.62
C SER A 2 -40.93 40.16 5.82
N THR A 3 -40.57 40.90 4.78
CA THR A 3 -39.49 40.54 3.84
C THR A 3 -38.10 40.87 4.37
N THR A 4 -37.92 42.01 5.04
CA THR A 4 -36.64 42.50 5.57
C THR A 4 -36.02 41.60 6.65
N LYS A 5 -36.83 40.97 7.52
CA LYS A 5 -36.34 40.05 8.57
C LYS A 5 -35.90 38.69 8.02
N LYS A 6 -36.44 38.29 6.86
CA LYS A 6 -36.07 37.05 6.17
C LYS A 6 -34.77 37.23 5.39
N GLU A 7 -34.59 38.37 4.73
CA GLU A 7 -33.36 38.72 4.02
C GLU A 7 -32.15 38.84 4.96
N SER A 8 -32.31 39.45 6.14
CA SER A 8 -31.20 39.56 7.12
C SER A 8 -30.75 38.21 7.69
N ARG A 9 -31.70 37.30 7.98
CA ARG A 9 -31.37 35.91 8.37
C ARG A 9 -30.66 35.15 7.25
N ASN A 10 -31.12 35.31 6.02
CA ASN A 10 -30.52 34.65 4.86
C ASN A 10 -29.09 35.17 4.59
N LEU A 11 -28.84 36.46 4.78
CA LEU A 11 -27.51 37.05 4.68
C LEU A 11 -26.56 36.49 5.75
N SER A 12 -27.03 36.38 7.00
CA SER A 12 -26.26 35.78 8.11
C SER A 12 -25.98 34.29 7.90
N ALA A 13 -26.94 33.53 7.35
CA ALA A 13 -26.76 32.12 7.02
C ALA A 13 -25.68 31.92 5.93
N ARG A 14 -25.68 32.76 4.89
CA ARG A 14 -24.65 32.72 3.83
C ARG A 14 -23.26 33.06 4.36
N GLN A 15 -23.15 34.04 5.26
CA GLN A 15 -21.88 34.37 5.91
C GLN A 15 -21.34 33.20 6.73
N ARG A 16 -22.19 32.54 7.53
CA ARG A 16 -21.79 31.34 8.28
C ARG A 16 -21.38 30.17 7.39
N ALA A 17 -22.10 29.95 6.29
CA ALA A 17 -21.74 28.92 5.32
C ALA A 17 -20.37 29.19 4.68
N ARG A 18 -20.06 30.45 4.32
CA ARG A 18 -18.74 30.84 3.80
C ARG A 18 -17.63 30.58 4.81
N LEU A 19 -17.80 31.01 6.06
CA LEU A 19 -16.83 30.77 7.13
C LEU A 19 -16.59 29.27 7.37
N ALA A 20 -17.65 28.46 7.35
CA ALA A 20 -17.53 27.00 7.50
C ALA A 20 -16.76 26.38 6.33
N THR A 21 -16.99 26.83 5.09
CA THR A 21 -16.24 26.35 3.92
C THR A 21 -14.77 26.77 3.95
N GLU A 22 -14.48 28.00 4.38
CA GLU A 22 -13.11 28.51 4.52
C GLU A 22 -12.35 27.73 5.60
N GLU A 23 -12.98 27.47 6.76
CA GLU A 23 -12.37 26.68 7.83
C GLU A 23 -12.13 25.23 7.36
N HIS A 24 -13.07 24.64 6.65
CA HIS A 24 -12.92 23.30 6.10
C HIS A 24 -11.76 23.22 5.10
N GLN A 25 -11.67 24.17 4.17
CA GLN A 25 -10.54 24.25 3.23
C GLN A 25 -9.21 24.45 3.94
N ARG A 26 -9.17 25.29 4.99
CA ARG A 26 -7.97 25.49 5.80
C ARG A 26 -7.52 24.19 6.47
N LYS A 27 -8.45 23.43 7.05
CA LYS A 27 -8.18 22.12 7.66
C LYS A 27 -7.66 21.10 6.63
N LEU A 28 -8.26 21.06 5.43
CA LEU A 28 -7.80 20.19 4.36
C LEU A 28 -6.37 20.52 3.92
N LYS A 29 -6.08 21.81 3.69
CA LYS A 29 -4.72 22.26 3.34
C LYS A 29 -3.71 21.91 4.44
N GLN A 30 -4.07 22.14 5.71
CA GLN A 30 -3.22 21.77 6.83
C GLN A 30 -2.96 20.27 6.88
N ARG A 31 -4.00 19.43 6.67
CA ARG A 31 -3.86 17.98 6.60
C ARG A 31 -2.93 17.56 5.45
N GLN A 32 -3.08 18.16 4.26
CA GLN A 32 -2.22 17.89 3.11
C GLN A 32 -0.76 18.23 3.42
N THR A 33 -0.48 19.40 4.01
CA THR A 33 0.88 19.79 4.39
C THR A 33 1.47 18.85 5.44
N THR A 34 0.68 18.44 6.44
CA THR A 34 1.14 17.49 7.45
C THR A 34 1.44 16.12 6.84
N LEU A 35 0.59 15.63 5.94
CA LEU A 35 0.85 14.36 5.23
C LEU A 35 2.12 14.42 4.38
N ALA A 36 2.33 15.52 3.65
CA ALA A 36 3.55 15.71 2.87
C ALA A 36 4.81 15.67 3.75
N ARG A 37 4.75 16.25 4.95
CA ARG A 37 5.85 16.16 5.93
C ARG A 37 6.08 14.75 6.44
N VAL A 38 5.01 13.99 6.68
CA VAL A 38 5.12 12.59 7.10
C VAL A 38 5.79 11.77 6.00
N PHE A 39 5.36 11.90 4.74
CA PHE A 39 5.99 11.17 3.63
C PHE A 39 7.47 11.52 3.49
N SER A 40 7.81 12.81 3.49
CA SER A 40 9.22 13.23 3.44
C SER A 40 10.06 12.69 4.61
N ALA A 41 9.47 12.57 5.81
CA ALA A 41 10.16 11.98 6.96
C ALA A 41 10.31 10.45 6.84
N LEU A 42 9.38 9.77 6.17
CA LEU A 42 9.49 8.34 5.88
C LEU A 42 10.58 8.09 4.84
N ASP A 43 10.62 8.87 3.76
CA ASP A 43 11.66 8.78 2.73
C ASP A 43 13.06 8.97 3.37
N ALA A 44 13.24 10.02 4.17
CA ALA A 44 14.51 10.28 4.86
C ALA A 44 14.88 9.17 5.86
N ARG A 45 13.90 8.52 6.49
CA ARG A 45 14.14 7.39 7.39
C ARG A 45 14.59 6.17 6.60
N ASP A 46 13.97 5.91 5.45
CA ASP A 46 14.29 4.75 4.62
C ASP A 46 15.70 4.92 4.02
N ASP A 47 16.07 6.12 3.55
CA ASP A 47 17.44 6.46 3.16
C ASP A 47 18.45 6.24 4.30
N ALA A 48 18.13 6.71 5.51
CA ALA A 48 18.99 6.52 6.68
C ALA A 48 19.13 5.03 7.05
N THR A 49 18.07 4.24 6.86
CA THR A 49 18.07 2.79 7.11
C THR A 49 19.00 2.07 6.14
N VAL A 50 18.98 2.45 4.85
CA VAL A 50 19.90 1.93 3.84
C VAL A 50 21.34 2.30 4.16
N ALA A 51 21.61 3.57 4.45
CA ALA A 51 22.95 4.06 4.78
C ALA A 51 23.52 3.36 6.03
N ALA A 52 22.69 3.17 7.07
CA ALA A 52 23.08 2.42 8.26
C ALA A 52 23.42 0.95 7.93
N GLY A 53 22.59 0.27 7.12
CA GLY A 53 22.85 -1.10 6.70
C GLY A 53 24.15 -1.25 5.88
N GLN A 54 24.46 -0.28 5.02
CA GLN A 54 25.71 -0.24 4.26
C GLN A 54 26.93 -0.08 5.18
N ALA A 55 26.87 0.86 6.14
CA ALA A 55 27.94 1.03 7.12
C ALA A 55 28.14 -0.23 7.99
N LEU A 56 27.05 -0.91 8.38
CA LEU A 56 27.13 -2.18 9.11
C LEU A 56 27.79 -3.29 8.25
N ALA A 57 27.53 -3.30 6.94
CA ALA A 57 28.17 -4.25 6.03
C ALA A 57 29.68 -4.01 5.93
N GLU A 58 30.11 -2.75 5.91
CA GLU A 58 31.53 -2.37 5.97
C GLU A 58 32.18 -2.82 7.28
N LEU A 59 31.54 -2.58 8.43
CA LEU A 59 32.04 -3.06 9.73
C LEU A 59 32.19 -4.59 9.76
N LYS A 60 31.26 -5.30 9.13
CA LYS A 60 31.35 -6.76 9.00
C LYS A 60 32.51 -7.18 8.08
N HIS A 61 32.76 -6.44 7.00
CA HIS A 61 33.90 -6.68 6.10
C HIS A 61 35.25 -6.47 6.82
N LEU A 62 35.31 -5.52 7.77
CA LEU A 62 36.47 -5.29 8.64
C LEU A 62 36.66 -6.36 9.74
N GLY A 63 35.78 -7.37 9.80
CA GLY A 63 35.90 -8.50 10.72
C GLY A 63 35.00 -8.45 11.95
N GLY A 64 34.09 -7.47 12.05
CA GLY A 64 33.10 -7.41 13.13
C GLY A 64 32.03 -8.51 13.03
N THR A 65 31.68 -9.14 14.15
CA THR A 65 30.51 -10.01 14.22
C THR A 65 29.25 -9.20 14.54
N ASN A 66 28.06 -9.70 14.17
CA ASN A 66 26.81 -9.00 14.49
C ASN A 66 26.64 -8.75 16.00
N ALA A 67 27.15 -9.64 16.86
CA ALA A 67 27.09 -9.49 18.32
C ALA A 67 27.97 -8.34 18.81
N THR A 68 29.22 -8.30 18.36
CA THR A 68 30.17 -7.23 18.71
C THR A 68 29.70 -5.87 18.21
N ILE A 69 29.26 -5.81 16.95
CA ILE A 69 28.76 -4.56 16.35
C ILE A 69 27.51 -4.06 17.09
N ALA A 70 26.58 -4.96 17.43
CA ALA A 70 25.38 -4.62 18.21
C ALA A 70 25.73 -4.02 19.58
N GLU A 71 26.69 -4.64 20.29
CA GLU A 71 27.19 -4.15 21.59
C GLU A 71 27.83 -2.77 21.49
N GLU A 72 28.64 -2.51 20.45
CA GLU A 72 29.33 -1.22 20.26
C GLU A 72 28.38 -0.05 20.00
N ILE A 73 27.29 -0.28 19.26
CA ILE A 73 26.35 0.77 18.85
C ILE A 73 25.08 0.83 19.70
N GLY A 74 24.93 -0.09 20.65
CA GLY A 74 23.76 -0.15 21.54
C GLY A 74 22.47 -0.60 20.85
N LEU A 75 22.59 -1.38 19.78
CA LEU A 75 21.46 -2.04 19.10
C LEU A 75 21.38 -3.50 19.50
N ASP A 76 20.26 -4.15 19.20
CA ASP A 76 20.18 -5.59 19.29
C ASP A 76 20.71 -6.29 18.02
N THR A 77 21.07 -7.57 18.15
CA THR A 77 21.60 -8.35 17.00
C THR A 77 20.58 -8.58 15.89
N ARG A 78 19.28 -8.55 16.20
CA ARG A 78 18.19 -8.70 15.22
C ARG A 78 18.02 -7.41 14.41
N GLU A 79 18.14 -6.25 15.04
CA GLU A 79 18.12 -4.92 14.43
C GLU A 79 19.30 -4.77 13.48
N VAL A 80 20.52 -5.11 13.92
CA VAL A 80 21.70 -5.15 13.04
C VAL A 80 21.45 -6.08 11.84
N SER A 81 20.89 -7.26 12.07
CA SER A 81 20.58 -8.21 10.99
C SER A 81 19.49 -7.70 10.05
N ALA A 82 18.50 -6.95 10.57
CA ALA A 82 17.44 -6.37 9.77
C ALA A 82 17.96 -5.23 8.88
N LEU A 83 18.80 -4.35 9.42
CA LEU A 83 19.45 -3.26 8.67
C LEU A 83 20.35 -3.81 7.55
N LEU A 84 21.15 -4.84 7.84
CA LEU A 84 21.96 -5.53 6.83
C LEU A 84 21.11 -6.12 5.69
N ARG A 85 19.97 -6.74 6.00
CA ARG A 85 19.04 -7.25 4.97
C ARG A 85 18.46 -6.12 4.13
N HIS A 86 18.07 -5.02 4.75
CA HIS A 86 17.48 -3.88 4.06
C HIS A 86 18.43 -3.25 3.04
N ALA A 87 19.71 -3.09 3.41
CA ALA A 87 20.74 -2.62 2.48
C ALA A 87 20.93 -3.55 1.28
N ASN A 88 21.01 -4.86 1.50
CA ASN A 88 21.18 -5.86 0.43
C ASN A 88 19.97 -5.92 -0.52
N GLN A 89 18.77 -5.68 -0.01
CA GLN A 89 17.57 -5.69 -0.85
C GLN A 89 17.53 -4.47 -1.78
N THR A 90 18.02 -3.32 -1.29
CA THR A 90 18.11 -2.08 -2.07
C THR A 90 19.14 -2.20 -3.20
N THR A 91 20.30 -2.83 -2.94
CA THR A 91 21.33 -3.03 -3.98
C THR A 91 20.88 -4.00 -5.08
N ASN A 92 19.99 -4.94 -4.76
CA ASN A 92 19.48 -5.92 -5.74
C ASN A 92 18.32 -5.35 -6.57
N THR A 93 17.54 -4.40 -6.04
CA THR A 93 16.45 -3.75 -6.78
C THR A 93 16.92 -2.79 -7.87
N ASP A 94 18.14 -2.26 -7.78
CA ASP A 94 18.73 -1.43 -8.84
C ASP A 94 19.25 -2.27 -10.04
N THR A 95 19.33 -3.59 -9.91
CA THR A 95 19.78 -4.50 -10.99
C THR A 95 18.65 -5.22 -11.74
N ASP A 96 17.39 -5.14 -11.30
CA ASP A 96 16.25 -5.87 -11.91
C ASP A 96 15.16 -4.93 -12.44
N THR A 97 15.56 -3.97 -13.29
CA THR A 97 14.61 -3.33 -14.23
C THR A 97 14.73 -3.92 -15.63
N ASP A 98 14.85 -5.25 -15.73
CA ASP A 98 14.55 -5.96 -16.96
C ASP A 98 13.95 -7.35 -16.70
N THR A 99 12.80 -7.58 -17.31
CA THR A 99 12.10 -8.86 -17.53
C THR A 99 11.41 -9.51 -16.32
N GLY A 100 10.08 -9.49 -16.39
CA GLY A 100 9.19 -9.94 -15.34
C GLY A 100 8.99 -11.44 -15.21
N GLU A 101 8.29 -11.80 -14.15
CA GLU A 101 7.54 -13.04 -14.01
C GLU A 101 6.43 -12.79 -12.98
N GLU A 102 5.23 -12.48 -13.47
CA GLU A 102 4.00 -12.63 -12.70
C GLU A 102 3.81 -14.14 -12.48
N HIS A 103 4.17 -14.62 -11.28
CA HIS A 103 3.90 -15.99 -10.86
C HIS A 103 2.40 -16.14 -10.56
N ILE A 104 1.59 -16.33 -11.60
CA ILE A 104 0.24 -16.88 -11.49
C ILE A 104 0.41 -18.41 -11.44
N ASP A 105 0.36 -18.99 -10.25
CA ASP A 105 0.40 -20.44 -10.04
C ASP A 105 -0.97 -21.03 -10.45
N ASP A 106 -1.16 -21.19 -11.76
CA ASP A 106 -2.34 -21.81 -12.37
C ASP A 106 -2.14 -23.34 -12.41
N ARG A 107 -2.26 -23.97 -11.25
CA ARG A 107 -2.08 -25.40 -11.06
C ARG A 107 -3.41 -26.08 -10.74
N ASP A 108 -4.25 -26.24 -11.76
CA ASP A 108 -5.37 -27.19 -11.79
C ASP A 108 -5.65 -27.69 -13.22
N GLN A 109 -4.59 -28.10 -13.93
CA GLN A 109 -4.73 -29.00 -15.09
C GLN A 109 -4.41 -30.43 -14.65
N ASP A 110 -5.44 -31.17 -14.24
CA ASP A 110 -5.37 -32.63 -14.19
C ASP A 110 -6.24 -33.22 -15.31
N THR A 111 -5.55 -33.59 -16.38
CA THR A 111 -6.05 -34.30 -17.54
C THR A 111 -6.35 -35.75 -17.15
N ASN A 112 -7.62 -36.18 -17.20
CA ASN A 112 -7.93 -37.60 -17.29
C ASN A 112 -8.83 -37.88 -18.49
N HIS A 113 -8.18 -38.21 -19.61
CA HIS A 113 -8.80 -38.80 -20.79
C HIS A 113 -9.17 -40.26 -20.50
N THR A 114 -10.43 -40.62 -20.70
CA THR A 114 -10.78 -42.01 -21.07
C THR A 114 -11.81 -41.99 -22.20
N PRO A 115 -11.60 -42.69 -23.33
CA PRO A 115 -12.50 -42.66 -24.48
C PRO A 115 -13.44 -43.88 -24.49
N HIS A 116 -14.76 -43.66 -24.53
CA HIS A 116 -15.73 -44.58 -25.15
C HIS A 116 -17.10 -43.89 -25.35
N SER A 117 -17.58 -43.84 -26.59
CA SER A 117 -19.00 -43.68 -26.97
C SER A 117 -19.59 -45.08 -27.25
N PRO A 118 -20.92 -45.36 -27.25
CA PRO A 118 -21.97 -44.50 -27.82
C PRO A 118 -23.35 -44.50 -27.11
N ASP A 119 -24.21 -43.59 -27.59
CA ASP A 119 -25.69 -43.53 -27.62
C ASP A 119 -26.53 -44.38 -26.65
N THR A 120 -27.48 -43.73 -25.95
CA THR A 120 -28.94 -44.02 -26.05
C THR A 120 -29.80 -43.00 -25.27
N HIS A 121 -30.64 -42.28 -26.02
CA HIS A 121 -32.08 -42.00 -25.81
C HIS A 121 -32.60 -41.20 -24.59
N ASP A 122 -33.46 -40.23 -24.94
CA ASP A 122 -34.72 -39.84 -24.27
C ASP A 122 -34.59 -39.15 -22.88
N ARG A 123 -35.31 -38.09 -22.49
CA ARG A 123 -36.59 -37.54 -22.94
C ARG A 123 -36.95 -36.36 -22.00
N HIS A 124 -37.54 -35.29 -22.56
CA HIS A 124 -38.42 -34.27 -21.92
C HIS A 124 -37.87 -33.51 -20.68
N GLU A 125 -38.20 -32.26 -20.39
CA GLU A 125 -39.14 -31.29 -20.95
C GLU A 125 -38.74 -29.92 -20.37
N GLN A 126 -39.15 -28.90 -21.10
CA GLN A 126 -39.11 -27.49 -20.77
C GLN A 126 -39.84 -27.23 -19.44
N ASP A 127 -39.39 -26.28 -18.63
CA ASP A 127 -40.24 -25.11 -18.43
C ASP A 127 -39.50 -23.87 -17.94
N VAL A 128 -39.96 -22.76 -18.50
CA VAL A 128 -39.51 -21.39 -18.33
C VAL A 128 -40.21 -20.76 -17.14
N SER A 129 -39.48 -19.96 -16.35
CA SER A 129 -40.08 -18.77 -15.74
C SER A 129 -39.02 -17.77 -15.31
N THR A 130 -38.66 -16.90 -16.25
CA THR A 130 -38.16 -15.56 -15.95
C THR A 130 -39.34 -14.63 -15.70
N SER A 131 -39.36 -13.98 -14.55
CA SER A 131 -40.09 -12.72 -14.28
C SER A 131 -39.25 -12.02 -13.20
N ARG A 132 -38.53 -10.90 -13.46
CA ARG A 132 -39.02 -9.49 -13.54
C ARG A 132 -40.17 -9.29 -12.54
N TRP A 133 -40.17 -8.34 -11.61
CA TRP A 133 -39.89 -6.90 -11.70
C TRP A 133 -39.07 -6.41 -10.50
#